data_AF-A0A653DBS9-F1
#
_entry.id   AF-A0A653DBS9-F1
#
_cell.length_a   1.000
_cell.length_b   1.000
_cell.length_c   1.000
_cell.angle_alpha   90.00
_cell.angle_beta   90.00
_cell.angle_gamma   90.00
#
_symmetry.space_group_name_H-M   'P 1'
#
loop_
_entity.id
_entity.type
_entity.pdbx_description
1 polymer ?
#
loop_
_entity_poly.entity_id
_entity_poly.type
_entity_poly.pdbx_seq_one_letter_code
_entity_poly.pdbx_strand_id
1 'polypeptide(L)'
;MIREELRELSAGERSLTAAAPAFSDRHSGVVAKPYPYNGKTSWDIYYMQFENIARMNNWSNEEKACLLTSMLRDSAAAILENLCSSDLRDYDKITSALRLRFGDAHLTELLHGQLHNRTQQAKEDLTTFAYEVQSLAKRA
;
A
#
# COMPACT_ATOMS: atom_id res chain seq x y z
N MET A 1 14.49 -52.95 57.19
CA MET A 1 15.89 -52.51 57.30
C MET A 1 16.23 -51.83 55.97
N ILE A 2 15.85 -50.55 55.81
CA ILE A 2 16.61 -49.30 56.06
C ILE A 2 17.56 -48.95 54.88
N ARG A 3 17.20 -47.83 54.20
CA ARG A 3 17.98 -46.76 53.50
C ARG A 3 18.93 -47.17 52.35
N GLU A 4 19.12 -46.41 51.25
CA GLU A 4 19.45 -44.97 51.09
C GLU A 4 19.29 -44.57 49.59
N GLU A 5 18.42 -43.61 49.22
CA GLU A 5 18.68 -42.20 48.79
C GLU A 5 19.53 -41.92 47.51
N LEU A 6 18.85 -41.25 46.56
CA LEU A 6 19.25 -40.17 45.61
C LEU A 6 20.50 -40.26 44.71
N ARG A 7 20.26 -40.20 43.39
CA ARG A 7 21.00 -39.31 42.45
C ARG A 7 20.23 -39.02 41.13
N GLU A 8 19.74 -37.79 41.05
CA GLU A 8 19.83 -36.80 39.95
C GLU A 8 19.31 -37.08 38.51
N LEU A 9 18.21 -36.37 38.19
CA LEU A 9 18.00 -35.44 37.07
C LEU A 9 18.67 -35.69 35.69
N SER A 10 17.84 -35.93 34.66
CA SER A 10 18.06 -35.40 33.30
C SER A 10 16.75 -35.49 32.49
N ALA A 11 15.98 -34.40 32.40
CA ALA A 11 15.88 -33.52 31.23
C ALA A 11 15.33 -34.22 29.97
N GLY A 12 14.00 -34.17 29.81
CA GLY A 12 13.27 -34.64 28.63
C GLY A 12 12.36 -33.58 28.02
N GLU A 13 12.71 -32.29 28.12
CA GLU A 13 12.00 -31.23 27.42
C GLU A 13 12.65 -31.03 26.04
N ARG A 14 12.13 -31.70 25.01
CA ARG A 14 12.49 -31.37 23.62
C ARG A 14 11.52 -30.32 23.10
N SER A 15 12.00 -29.09 23.18
CA SER A 15 11.40 -27.86 22.69
C SER A 15 10.85 -27.98 21.26
N LEU A 16 9.59 -27.58 21.08
CA LEU A 16 9.06 -27.19 19.77
C LEU A 16 9.62 -25.82 19.42
N THR A 17 10.79 -25.76 18.78
CA THR A 17 11.29 -24.52 18.21
C THR A 17 10.51 -24.23 16.94
N ALA A 18 9.46 -23.41 17.05
CA ALA A 18 8.91 -22.69 15.91
C ALA A 18 10.03 -21.81 15.35
N ALA A 19 10.58 -22.19 14.18
CA ALA A 19 11.54 -21.37 13.47
C ALA A 19 10.86 -20.03 13.15
N ALA A 20 11.31 -18.96 13.81
CA ALA A 20 10.95 -17.61 13.40
C ALA A 20 11.33 -17.43 11.92
N PRO A 21 10.49 -16.79 11.08
CA PRO A 21 10.85 -16.55 9.70
C PRO A 21 12.13 -15.73 9.69
N ALA A 22 13.15 -16.27 9.02
CA ALA A 22 14.43 -15.59 8.85
C ALA A 22 14.21 -14.37 7.95
N PHE A 23 13.87 -13.23 8.56
CA PHE A 23 14.01 -11.94 7.91
C PHE A 23 15.50 -11.77 7.63
N SER A 24 15.89 -12.05 6.39
CA SER A 24 17.27 -11.90 5.95
C SER A 24 17.69 -10.46 6.25
N ASP A 25 18.77 -10.30 7.01
CA ASP A 25 19.35 -8.99 7.28
C ASP A 25 19.85 -8.38 5.97
N ARG A 26 19.01 -7.54 5.35
CA ARG A 26 19.27 -6.89 4.05
C ARG A 26 19.77 -5.45 4.22
N HIS A 27 20.35 -5.11 5.36
CA HIS A 27 20.71 -3.72 5.68
C HIS A 27 22.20 -3.44 5.47
N SER A 28 22.63 -3.37 4.22
CA SER A 28 23.88 -2.64 3.86
C SER A 28 23.79 -1.86 2.54
N GLY A 29 22.61 -1.82 1.90
CA GLY A 29 22.36 -1.00 0.72
C GLY A 29 21.31 0.08 1.00
N VAL A 30 21.44 1.24 0.35
CA VAL A 30 20.41 2.30 0.38
C VAL A 30 19.09 1.72 -0.14
N VAL A 31 18.10 1.53 0.74
CA VAL A 31 16.77 1.02 0.39
C VAL A 31 15.95 2.17 -0.22
N ALA A 32 15.56 2.04 -1.49
CA ALA A 32 14.70 3.01 -2.14
C ALA A 32 13.30 3.02 -1.49
N LYS A 33 12.73 4.19 -1.24
CA LYS A 33 11.42 4.32 -0.58
C LYS A 33 10.35 4.76 -1.58
N PRO A 34 9.14 4.15 -1.58
CA PRO A 34 8.04 4.60 -2.41
C PRO A 34 7.55 5.97 -1.96
N TYR A 35 6.81 6.65 -2.83
CA TYR A 35 6.13 7.90 -2.50
C TYR A 35 4.72 7.64 -1.95
N PRO A 36 4.15 8.55 -1.15
CA PRO A 36 2.76 8.43 -0.70
C PRO A 36 1.78 8.54 -1.87
N TYR A 37 0.69 7.79 -1.82
CA TYR A 37 -0.39 7.85 -2.80
C TYR A 37 -1.67 8.40 -2.20
N ASN A 38 -2.21 9.47 -2.76
CA ASN A 38 -3.42 10.14 -2.27
C ASN A 38 -4.66 9.97 -3.18
N GLY A 39 -4.52 9.22 -4.29
CA GLY A 39 -5.60 9.00 -5.26
C GLY A 39 -5.74 10.08 -6.33
N LYS A 40 -4.87 11.10 -6.37
CA LYS A 40 -4.99 12.21 -7.36
C LYS A 40 -4.19 11.97 -8.66
N THR A 41 -3.12 11.19 -8.58
CA THR A 41 -2.30 10.79 -9.73
C THR A 41 -2.81 9.46 -10.30
N SER A 42 -2.54 9.20 -11.58
CA SER A 42 -2.91 7.91 -12.20
C SER A 42 -2.35 6.75 -11.37
N TRP A 43 -3.24 5.82 -11.04
CA TRP A 43 -2.89 4.61 -10.31
C TRP A 43 -1.85 3.79 -11.07
N ASP A 44 -1.98 3.66 -12.39
CA ASP A 44 -1.09 2.84 -13.20
C ASP A 44 0.35 3.38 -13.20
N ILE A 45 0.52 4.71 -13.21
CA ILE A 45 1.84 5.34 -13.07
C ILE A 45 2.43 5.09 -11.67
N TYR A 46 1.64 5.29 -10.62
CA TYR A 46 2.08 5.04 -9.24
C TYR A 46 2.48 3.58 -9.03
N TYR A 47 1.64 2.66 -9.49
CA TYR A 47 1.83 1.22 -9.38
C TYR A 47 3.12 0.78 -10.06
N MET A 48 3.39 1.26 -11.28
CA MET A 48 4.64 1.00 -11.99
C MET A 48 5.88 1.47 -11.19
N GLN A 49 5.83 2.66 -10.62
CA GLN A 49 6.94 3.19 -9.79
C GLN A 49 7.14 2.37 -8.52
N PHE A 50 6.05 2.02 -7.84
CA PHE A 50 6.07 1.18 -6.65
C PHE A 50 6.68 -0.19 -6.94
N GLU A 51 6.25 -0.85 -8.02
CA GLU A 51 6.77 -2.17 -8.42
C GLU A 51 8.26 -2.13 -8.78
N ASN A 52 8.72 -1.05 -9.42
CA ASN A 52 10.14 -0.88 -9.71
C ASN A 52 10.97 -0.81 -8.42
N ILE A 53 10.52 -0.03 -7.42
CA ILE A 53 11.17 0.08 -6.11
C ILE A 53 11.13 -1.26 -5.36
N ALA A 54 9.99 -1.94 -5.38
CA ALA A 54 9.82 -3.24 -4.75
C ALA A 54 10.77 -4.29 -5.33
N ARG A 55 10.92 -4.30 -6.66
CA ARG A 55 11.88 -5.15 -7.38
C ARG A 55 13.33 -4.80 -7.02
N MET A 56 13.69 -3.52 -6.96
CA MET A 56 15.03 -3.08 -6.55
C MET A 56 15.37 -3.53 -5.12
N ASN A 57 14.38 -3.53 -4.24
CA ASN A 57 14.54 -3.94 -2.84
C ASN A 57 14.27 -5.44 -2.59
N ASN A 58 13.93 -6.20 -3.65
CA ASN A 58 13.56 -7.61 -3.59
C ASN A 58 12.42 -7.92 -2.58
N TRP A 59 11.42 -7.04 -2.47
CA TRP A 59 10.31 -7.25 -1.54
C TRP A 59 9.45 -8.46 -1.91
N SER A 60 9.10 -9.23 -0.88
CA SER A 60 8.05 -10.23 -0.92
C SER A 60 6.67 -9.59 -1.07
N ASN A 61 5.66 -10.38 -1.46
CA ASN A 61 4.29 -9.88 -1.57
C ASN A 61 3.73 -9.36 -0.24
N GLU A 62 4.10 -9.96 0.90
CA GLU A 62 3.68 -9.48 2.22
C GLU A 62 4.31 -8.12 2.56
N GLU A 63 5.61 -7.93 2.26
CA GLU A 63 6.28 -6.63 2.41
C GLU A 63 5.68 -5.56 1.49
N LYS A 64 5.38 -5.93 0.23
CA LYS A 64 4.68 -5.05 -0.72
C LYS A 64 3.32 -4.62 -0.19
N ALA A 65 2.51 -5.55 0.33
CA ALA A 65 1.20 -5.25 0.90
C ALA A 65 1.31 -4.30 2.11
N CYS A 66 2.21 -4.61 3.04
CA CYS A 66 2.46 -3.80 4.23
C CYS A 66 2.93 -2.37 3.89
N LEU A 67 3.87 -2.23 2.95
CA LEU A 67 4.33 -0.92 2.54
C LEU A 67 3.30 -0.18 1.72
N LEU A 68 2.63 -0.82 0.76
CA LEU A 68 1.61 -0.16 -0.06
C LEU A 68 0.50 0.43 0.81
N THR A 69 -0.05 -0.35 1.75
CA THR A 69 -1.07 0.12 2.70
C THR A 69 -0.56 1.29 3.56
N SER A 70 0.70 1.22 4.00
CA SER A 70 1.34 2.29 4.79
C SER A 70 1.61 3.58 3.99
N MET A 71 1.64 3.52 2.66
CA MET A 71 1.87 4.68 1.78
C MET A 71 0.56 5.34 1.30
N LEU A 72 -0.61 4.74 1.55
CA LEU A 72 -1.89 5.34 1.19
C LEU A 72 -2.24 6.54 2.09
N ARG A 73 -2.75 7.60 1.49
CA ARG A 73 -3.17 8.84 2.16
C ARG A 73 -4.54 9.28 1.64
N ASP A 74 -5.23 10.10 2.42
CA ASP A 74 -6.47 10.77 2.03
C ASP A 74 -7.49 9.80 1.39
N SER A 75 -7.97 10.12 0.18
CA SER A 75 -8.97 9.32 -0.53
C SER A 75 -8.53 7.89 -0.83
N ALA A 76 -7.23 7.66 -1.00
CA ALA A 76 -6.68 6.33 -1.24
C ALA A 76 -6.67 5.49 0.03
N ALA A 77 -6.43 6.09 1.20
CA ALA A 77 -6.49 5.37 2.48
C ALA A 77 -7.92 4.89 2.81
N ALA A 78 -8.94 5.60 2.34
CA ALA A 78 -10.34 5.23 2.56
C ALA A 78 -10.75 3.87 1.93
N ILE A 79 -9.93 3.29 1.04
CA ILE A 79 -10.21 1.91 0.57
C ILE A 79 -9.98 0.87 1.66
N LEU A 80 -9.10 1.18 2.63
CA LEU A 80 -8.69 0.23 3.68
C LEU A 80 -9.85 -0.06 4.63
N GLU A 81 -10.80 0.88 4.76
CA GLU A 81 -12.03 0.69 5.54
C GLU A 81 -12.94 -0.41 4.97
N ASN A 82 -12.81 -0.72 3.67
CA ASN A 82 -13.63 -1.72 3.00
C ASN A 82 -12.97 -3.11 2.93
N LEU A 83 -11.75 -3.26 3.47
CA LEU A 83 -10.96 -4.49 3.39
C LEU A 83 -10.86 -5.18 4.76
N CYS A 84 -10.97 -6.51 4.79
CA CYS A 84 -10.74 -7.27 6.02
C CYS A 84 -9.24 -7.39 6.32
N SER A 85 -8.87 -7.75 7.56
CA SER A 85 -7.46 -7.88 7.96
C SER A 85 -6.67 -8.91 7.13
N SER A 86 -7.34 -9.95 6.61
CA SER A 86 -6.74 -10.91 5.66
C SER A 86 -6.43 -10.27 4.31
N ASP A 87 -7.32 -9.40 3.82
CA ASP A 87 -7.19 -8.74 2.53
C ASP A 87 -6.09 -7.68 2.56
N LEU A 88 -5.87 -7.04 3.72
CA LEU A 88 -4.77 -6.10 3.93
C LEU A 88 -3.37 -6.73 3.90
N ARG A 89 -3.28 -8.06 3.96
CA ARG A 89 -2.01 -8.79 3.76
C ARG A 89 -1.86 -9.33 2.34
N ASP A 90 -2.93 -9.30 1.56
CA ASP A 90 -2.97 -9.80 0.20
C ASP A 90 -2.72 -8.64 -0.78
N TYR A 91 -1.51 -8.63 -1.35
CA TYR A 91 -1.09 -7.61 -2.29
C TYR A 91 -2.02 -7.49 -3.51
N ASP A 92 -2.53 -8.62 -4.02
CA ASP A 92 -3.38 -8.64 -5.20
C ASP A 92 -4.76 -8.07 -4.90
N LYS A 93 -5.27 -8.29 -3.69
CA LYS A 93 -6.54 -7.70 -3.23
C LYS A 93 -6.45 -6.18 -3.09
N ILE A 94 -5.38 -5.70 -2.47
CA ILE A 94 -5.15 -4.26 -2.27
C ILE A 94 -5.01 -3.55 -3.62
N THR A 95 -4.17 -4.09 -4.51
CA THR A 95 -3.93 -3.49 -5.83
C THR A 95 -5.16 -3.54 -6.73
N SER A 96 -5.96 -4.61 -6.66
CA SER A 96 -7.24 -4.71 -7.36
C SER A 96 -8.24 -3.66 -6.87
N ALA A 97 -8.34 -3.45 -5.55
CA ALA A 97 -9.21 -2.42 -4.99
C ALA A 97 -8.77 -1.01 -5.38
N LEU A 98 -7.45 -0.74 -5.38
CA LEU A 98 -6.88 0.51 -5.86
C LEU A 98 -7.15 0.73 -7.33
N ARG A 99 -6.95 -0.28 -8.17
CA ARG A 99 -7.22 -0.20 -9.61
C ARG A 99 -8.69 -0.01 -9.93
N LEU A 100 -9.59 -0.65 -9.20
CA LEU A 100 -11.02 -0.48 -9.37
C LEU A 100 -11.45 0.97 -9.09
N ARG A 101 -10.87 1.60 -8.07
CA ARG A 101 -11.26 2.95 -7.64
C ARG A 101 -10.48 4.08 -8.32
N PHE A 102 -9.23 3.84 -8.70
CA PHE A 102 -8.31 4.89 -9.19
C PHE A 102 -7.64 4.54 -10.53
N GLY A 103 -7.95 3.38 -11.12
CA GLY A 103 -7.46 3.00 -12.44
C GLY A 103 -7.99 3.94 -13.53
N ASP A 104 -7.26 4.00 -14.64
CA ASP A 104 -7.48 5.01 -15.68
C ASP A 104 -8.93 5.07 -16.20
N ALA A 105 -9.64 3.95 -16.30
CA ALA A 105 -11.04 3.94 -16.76
C ALA A 105 -11.98 4.74 -15.84
N HIS A 106 -11.83 4.61 -14.52
CA HIS A 106 -12.62 5.38 -13.56
C HIS A 106 -12.11 6.81 -13.44
N LEU A 107 -10.80 7.01 -13.57
CA LEU A 107 -10.19 8.33 -13.54
C LEU A 107 -10.68 9.20 -14.72
N THR A 108 -10.76 8.64 -15.93
CA THR A 108 -11.31 9.33 -17.11
C THR A 108 -12.78 9.71 -16.91
N GLU A 109 -13.61 8.81 -16.40
CA GLU A 109 -15.03 9.11 -16.10
C GLU A 109 -15.17 10.21 -15.04
N LEU A 110 -14.39 10.13 -13.96
CA LEU A 110 -14.37 11.14 -12.91
C LEU A 110 -13.92 12.51 -13.45
N LEU A 111 -12.85 12.55 -14.26
CA LEU A 111 -12.32 13.79 -14.82
C LEU A 111 -13.28 14.40 -15.84
N HIS A 112 -13.95 13.58 -16.67
CA HIS A 112 -15.04 14.04 -17.52
C HIS A 112 -16.20 14.61 -16.71
N GLY A 113 -16.62 13.94 -15.63
CA GLY A 113 -17.66 14.43 -14.73
C GLY A 113 -17.28 15.73 -14.04
N GLN A 114 -16.03 15.87 -13.59
CA GLN A 114 -15.50 17.11 -12.99
C GLN A 114 -15.48 18.25 -14.00
N LEU A 115 -15.02 17.99 -15.23
CA LEU A 115 -15.00 18.98 -16.31
C LEU A 115 -16.42 19.41 -16.70
N HIS A 116 -17.34 18.45 -16.84
CA HIS A 116 -18.74 18.73 -17.20
C HIS A 116 -19.45 19.58 -16.16
N ASN A 117 -19.24 19.29 -14.88
CA ASN A 117 -19.87 20.02 -13.78
C ASN A 117 -19.10 21.29 -13.37
N ARG A 118 -18.02 21.66 -14.08
CA ARG A 118 -17.19 22.79 -13.70
C ARG A 118 -17.83 24.11 -14.10
N THR A 119 -18.32 24.85 -13.10
CA THR A 119 -18.84 26.21 -13.25
C THR A 119 -18.02 27.20 -12.43
N GLN A 120 -17.85 28.42 -12.92
CA GLN A 120 -17.14 29.48 -12.19
C GLN A 120 -17.88 29.80 -10.89
N GLN A 121 -17.15 29.84 -9.77
CA GLN A 121 -17.75 30.16 -8.46
C GLN A 121 -17.86 31.68 -8.27
N ALA A 122 -18.81 32.13 -7.45
CA ALA A 122 -19.13 33.56 -7.28
C ALA A 122 -17.95 34.44 -6.80
N LYS A 123 -16.92 33.86 -6.20
CA LYS A 123 -15.71 34.54 -5.70
C LYS A 123 -14.43 34.14 -6.44
N GLU A 124 -14.56 33.36 -7.50
CA GLU A 124 -13.42 32.86 -8.28
C GLU A 124 -13.13 33.80 -9.44
N ASP A 125 -11.86 34.20 -9.59
CA ASP A 125 -11.45 35.02 -10.73
C ASP A 125 -11.41 34.19 -12.03
N LEU A 126 -11.57 34.88 -13.16
CA LEU A 126 -11.67 34.23 -14.47
C LEU A 126 -10.41 33.47 -14.87
N THR A 127 -9.23 33.96 -14.47
CA THR A 127 -7.94 33.34 -14.78
C THR A 127 -7.73 32.02 -14.03
N THR A 128 -8.03 31.98 -12.74
CA THR A 128 -8.03 30.74 -11.95
C THR A 128 -9.04 29.74 -12.50
N PHE A 129 -10.25 30.19 -12.83
CA PHE A 129 -11.27 29.34 -13.45
C PHE A 129 -10.78 28.72 -14.76
N ALA A 130 -10.25 29.55 -15.68
CA ALA A 130 -9.77 29.09 -16.98
C ALA A 130 -8.59 28.11 -16.86
N TYR A 131 -7.68 28.35 -15.92
CA TYR A 131 -6.56 27.45 -15.64
C TYR A 131 -7.05 26.06 -15.19
N GLU A 132 -7.98 26.02 -14.23
CA GLU A 132 -8.55 24.77 -13.71
C GLU A 132 -9.32 24.00 -14.80
N VAL A 133 -10.13 24.68 -15.61
CA VAL A 133 -10.85 24.05 -16.74
C VAL A 133 -9.86 23.47 -17.76
N GLN A 134 -8.81 24.22 -18.12
CA GLN A 134 -7.79 23.73 -19.05
C GLN A 134 -7.01 22.54 -18.47
N SER A 135 -6.70 22.58 -17.18
CA SER A 135 -6.01 21.49 -16.47
C SER A 135 -6.85 20.22 -16.48
N LEU A 136 -8.15 20.32 -16.18
CA LEU A 136 -9.09 19.20 -16.23
C LEU A 136 -9.22 18.65 -17.65
N ALA A 137 -9.36 19.50 -18.66
CA ALA A 137 -9.48 19.09 -20.06
C ALA A 137 -8.22 18.41 -20.61
N LYS A 138 -7.04 18.72 -20.09
CA LYS A 138 -5.79 18.04 -20.47
C LYS A 138 -5.64 16.65 -19.85
N ARG A 139 -6.37 16.40 -18.76
CA ARG A 139 -6.25 15.18 -17.95
C ARG A 139 -7.39 14.19 -18.21
N ALA A 140 -8.55 14.68 -18.64
CA ALA A 140 -9.68 13.88 -19.10
C ALA A 140 -9.37 13.24 -20.46
#